data_AF-A0A1I4I0R5-F1
#
_entry.id   AF-A0A1I4I0R5-F1
#
_cell.length_a   1.000
_cell.length_b   1.000
_cell.length_c   1.000
_cell.angle_alpha   90.00
_cell.angle_beta   90.00
_cell.angle_gamma   90.00
#
_symmetry.space_group_name_H-M   'P 1'
#
loop_
_entity.id
_entity.type
_entity.pdbx_description
1 polymer ?
#
loop_
_entity_poly.entity_id
_entity_poly.type
_entity_poly.pdbx_seq_one_letter_code
_entity_poly.pdbx_strand_id
1 'polypeptide(L)' 'MRLLTTILILTATTASAHPGHLVDAAGHNHWVAGIALGAAGIAIALGALKGRKAKQKSEPEREEQPA' A
#
# COMPACT_ATOMS: atom_id res chain seq x y z
N MET A 1 46.20 1.05 -1.26
CA MET A 1 45.77 2.14 -2.17
C MET A 1 44.56 1.76 -3.02
N ARG A 2 44.62 0.71 -3.85
CA ARG A 2 43.50 0.28 -4.73
C ARG A 2 42.17 0.03 -4.01
N LEU A 3 42.19 -0.74 -2.91
CA LEU A 3 41.00 -1.04 -2.11
C LEU A 3 40.35 0.21 -1.50
N LEU A 4 41.17 1.15 -1.03
CA LEU A 4 40.69 2.40 -0.45
C LEU A 4 39.96 3.25 -1.49
N THR A 5 40.50 3.30 -2.72
CA THR A 5 39.88 3.99 -3.85
C THR A 5 38.53 3.35 -4.23
N THR A 6 38.46 2.01 -4.26
CA THR A 6 37.20 1.29 -4.54
C THR A 6 36.15 1.57 -3.47
N ILE A 7 36.54 1.58 -2.20
CA ILE A 7 35.65 1.88 -1.08
C ILE A 7 35.12 3.32 -1.18
N LEU A 8 36.00 4.30 -1.44
CA LEU A 8 35.62 5.70 -1.58
C LEU A 8 34.63 5.96 -2.73
N ILE A 9 34.77 5.26 -3.86
CA ILE A 9 33.85 5.36 -5.00
C ILE A 9 32.47 4.78 -4.65
N LEU A 10 32.43 3.64 -3.95
CA LEU A 10 31.17 3.01 -3.55
C LEU A 10 30.44 3.78 -2.45
N THR A 11 31.17 4.47 -1.57
CA THR A 11 30.59 5.31 -0.51
C THR A 11 30.31 6.74 -0.96
N ALA A 12 30.73 7.14 -2.16
CA ALA A 12 30.37 8.42 -2.79
C ALA A 12 28.91 8.39 -3.28
N THR A 13 27.98 7.99 -2.42
CA THR A 13 26.56 8.12 -2.70
C THR A 13 26.18 9.58 -2.49
N THR A 14 25.77 10.21 -3.59
CA THR A 14 24.91 11.40 -3.67
C THR A 14 25.07 12.37 -2.50
N ALA A 15 26.02 13.31 -2.62
CA ALA A 15 25.86 14.60 -1.97
C ALA A 15 24.44 15.08 -2.29
N SER A 16 23.65 15.32 -1.24
CA SER A 16 22.22 15.64 -1.26
C SER A 16 21.88 16.70 -2.31
N ALA A 17 21.68 16.28 -3.55
CA ALA A 17 20.94 17.06 -4.52
C ALA A 17 19.50 16.98 -4.02
N HIS A 18 18.90 18.13 -3.73
CA HIS A 18 17.53 18.25 -3.22
C HIS A 18 16.62 17.16 -3.81
N PRO A 19 15.72 16.54 -3.01
CA PRO A 19 14.80 15.50 -3.48
C PRO A 19 14.01 15.87 -4.74
N GLY A 20 13.90 17.16 -5.06
CA GLY A 20 13.19 17.69 -6.22
C GLY A 20 13.51 17.03 -7.56
N HIS A 21 14.76 16.68 -7.86
CA HIS A 21 15.08 16.08 -9.17
C HIS A 21 14.67 14.60 -9.29
N LEU A 22 14.64 13.84 -8.18
CA LEU A 22 14.11 12.48 -8.19
C LEU A 22 12.58 12.45 -8.22
N VAL A 23 11.93 13.46 -7.65
CA VAL A 23 10.47 13.63 -7.71
C VAL A 23 10.01 13.94 -9.14
N ASP A 24 10.75 14.77 -9.88
CA ASP A 24 10.47 15.01 -11.31
C ASP A 24 10.64 13.75 -12.16
N ALA A 25 11.67 12.94 -11.89
CA ALA A 25 11.91 11.68 -12.60
C ALA A 25 10.91 10.57 -12.22
N ALA A 26 10.44 10.56 -10.97
CA ALA A 26 9.45 9.60 -10.47
C ALA A 26 8.01 9.97 -10.83
N GLY A 27 7.78 11.12 -11.50
CA GLY A 27 6.58 11.58 -12.22
C GLY A 27 5.22 11.08 -11.74
N HIS A 28 4.28 12.01 -11.52
CA HIS A 28 2.84 11.87 -11.16
C HIS A 28 2.20 10.45 -11.20
N ASN A 29 2.41 9.67 -12.26
CA ASN A 29 1.96 8.28 -12.43
C ASN A 29 2.30 7.34 -11.24
N HIS A 30 3.45 7.49 -10.57
CA HIS A 30 3.81 6.61 -9.45
C HIS A 30 2.97 6.90 -8.19
N TRP A 31 2.73 8.17 -7.88
CA TRP A 31 1.90 8.52 -6.73
C TRP A 31 0.41 8.26 -7.02
N VAL A 32 -0.03 8.44 -8.26
CA VAL A 32 -1.36 8.02 -8.72
C VAL A 32 -1.54 6.51 -8.57
N ALA A 33 -0.53 5.70 -8.92
CA ALA A 33 -0.56 4.26 -8.70
C ALA A 33 -0.68 3.92 -7.20
N GLY A 34 0.07 4.61 -6.33
CA GLY A 34 -0.05 4.49 -4.88
C GLY A 34 -1.44 4.83 -4.36
N ILE A 35 -2.03 5.94 -4.83
CA ILE A 35 -3.41 6.34 -4.49
C ILE A 35 -4.42 5.31 -4.96
N ALA A 36 -4.31 4.86 -6.21
CA ALA A 36 -5.24 3.90 -6.80
C ALA A 36 -5.22 2.56 -6.04
N LEU A 37 -4.02 2.07 -5.68
CA LEU A 37 -3.86 0.85 -4.90
C LEU A 37 -4.43 1.02 -3.48
N GLY A 38 -4.18 2.16 -2.84
CA GLY A 38 -4.75 2.50 -1.53
C GLY A 38 -6.28 2.54 -1.56
N ALA A 39 -6.87 3.22 -2.55
CA ALA A 39 -8.31 3.32 -2.74
C ALA A 39 -8.96 1.94 -2.99
N ALA A 40 -8.34 1.11 -3.83
CA ALA A 40 -8.81 -0.26 -4.07
C ALA A 40 -8.81 -1.10 -2.78
N GLY A 41 -7.75 -1.00 -1.98
CA GLY A 41 -7.65 -1.68 -0.68
C GLY A 41 -8.78 -1.28 0.29
N ILE A 42 -9.07 0.02 0.39
CA ILE A 42 -10.16 0.53 1.23
C ILE A 42 -11.51 0.01 0.73
N ALA A 43 -11.76 0.03 -0.58
CA ALA A 43 -13.01 -0.45 -1.16
C ALA A 43 -13.25 -1.94 -0.85
N ILE A 44 -12.21 -2.78 -0.95
CA ILE A 44 -12.26 -4.20 -0.60
C ILE A 44 -12.57 -4.37 0.89
N ALA A 45 -11.88 -3.64 1.78
CA ALA A 45 -12.09 -3.74 3.22
C ALA A 45 -13.53 -3.36 3.62
N LEU A 46 -14.06 -2.27 3.05
CA LEU A 46 -15.44 -1.84 3.28
C LEU A 46 -16.46 -2.83 2.71
N GLY A 47 -16.21 -3.38 1.53
CA GLY A 47 -17.04 -4.41 0.90
C GLY A 47 -17.12 -5.67 1.77
N ALA A 48 -15.97 -6.16 2.25
CA ALA A 48 -15.90 -7.32 3.13
C ALA A 48 -16.64 -7.09 4.46
N LEU A 49 -16.46 -5.91 5.08
CA LEU A 49 -17.17 -5.57 6.32
C LEU A 49 -18.69 -5.50 6.12
N LYS A 50 -19.14 -4.92 4.99
CA LYS A 50 -20.58 -4.83 4.69
C LYS A 50 -21.18 -6.19 4.36
N GLY A 51 -20.46 -7.04 3.64
CA GLY A 51 -20.86 -8.42 3.37
C GLY A 51 -21.04 -9.24 4.64
N ARG A 52 -20.15 -9.10 5.63
CA ARG A 52 -20.29 -9.76 6.95
C ARG A 52 -21.53 -9.29 7.71
N LYS A 53 -21.81 -7.98 7.72
CA LYS A 53 -23.03 -7.44 8.35
C LYS A 53 -24.31 -7.91 7.66
N ALA A 54 -24.30 -8.00 6.33
CA ALA A 54 -25.44 -8.54 5.58
C ALA A 54 -25.67 -10.02 5.91
N LYS A 55 -24.61 -10.83 5.94
CA LYS A 55 -24.69 -12.26 6.27
C LYS A 55 -25.19 -12.51 7.70
N GLN A 56 -24.79 -11.67 8.65
CA GLN A 56 -25.27 -11.73 10.04
C GLN A 56 -26.74 -11.32 10.18
N LYS A 57 -27.24 -10.39 9.36
CA LYS A 57 -28.64 -9.96 9.37
C LYS A 57 -29.58 -10.96 8.66
N SER A 58 -29.03 -11.81 7.80
CA SER A 58 -29.76 -12.82 7.03
C SER A 58 -29.81 -14.20 7.66
N GLU A 59 -29.17 -14.42 8.82
CA GLU A 59 -29.42 -15.62 9.63
C GLU A 59 -30.75 -15.38 10.35
N PRO A 60 -31.87 -16.01 9.95
CA PRO A 60 -33.06 -15.99 10.77
C PRO A 60 -32.75 -16.80 12.02
N GLU A 61 -33.19 -16.28 13.15
CA GLU A 61 -33.42 -17.03 14.39
C GLU A 61 -33.99 -18.40 14.01
N ARG A 62 -33.16 -19.47 14.09
CA ARG A 62 -33.68 -20.83 14.11
C ARG A 62 -34.38 -20.95 15.45
N GLU A 63 -35.62 -20.50 15.49
CA GLU A 63 -36.56 -20.82 16.55
C GLU A 63 -36.57 -22.33 16.71
N GLU A 64 -36.30 -22.74 17.94
CA GLU A 64 -36.53 -24.06 18.49
C GLU A 64 -37.92 -24.55 18.05
N GLN A 65 -38.00 -25.65 17.30
CA GLN A 65 -39.23 -26.41 17.19
C GLN A 65 -39.16 -27.58 18.18
N PRO A 66 -39.90 -27.54 19.30
CA PRO A 66 -40.16 -28.73 20.09
C PRO A 66 -41.33 -29.51 19.46
N ALA A 67 -41.13 -30.80 19.21
CA ALA A 67 -42.19 -31.82 19.14
C ALA A 67 -41.58 -33.20 19.37
#